data_AF-A0A259LIT9-F1
#
_entry.id   AF-A0A259LIT9-F1
#
_cell.length_a   1.000
_cell.length_b   1.000
_cell.length_c   1.000
_cell.angle_alpha   90.00
_cell.angle_beta   90.00
_cell.angle_gamma   90.00
#
_symmetry.space_group_name_H-M   'P 1'
#
loop_
_entity.id
_entity.type
_entity.pdbx_description
1 polymer ?
#
loop_
_entity_poly.entity_id
_entity_poly.type
_entity_poly.pdbx_seq_one_letter_code
_entity_poly.pdbx_strand_id
1 'polypeptide(L)'
;MGNDQNCAVQPEHKVTLRPVVGLTEHLPKRDLEQITIQAIRTHRRLRDAAEAKYEEWRRSPPVANCESVGPARIAYVSAMIDMHAQQTLLSTLLDVLGHVPPVPVE
;
A
#
# COMPACT_ATOMS: atom_id res chain seq x y z
N MET A 1 -24.05 24.30 31.64
CA MET A 1 -23.75 22.91 31.24
C MET A 1 -23.10 22.99 29.87
N GLY A 2 -21.77 23.08 29.84
CA GLY A 2 -21.01 23.11 28.59
C GLY A 2 -20.60 21.68 28.24
N ASN A 3 -21.06 21.19 27.10
CA ASN A 3 -20.56 19.95 26.50
C ASN A 3 -19.75 20.35 25.27
N ASP A 4 -18.51 20.76 25.49
CA ASP A 4 -17.50 20.79 24.44
C ASP A 4 -17.01 19.35 24.26
N GLN A 5 -17.72 18.60 23.42
CA GLN A 5 -17.28 17.28 22.98
C GLN A 5 -16.08 17.51 22.03
N ASN A 6 -14.90 17.60 22.64
CA ASN A 6 -13.61 17.58 21.95
C ASN A 6 -13.54 16.33 21.06
N CYS A 7 -13.80 16.50 19.77
CA CYS A 7 -13.64 15.47 18.76
C CYS A 7 -12.14 15.31 18.51
N ALA A 8 -11.45 14.63 19.43
CA ALA A 8 -10.05 14.28 19.27
C ALA A 8 -9.94 13.34 18.06
N VAL A 9 -9.67 13.91 16.89
CA VAL A 9 -9.19 13.19 15.71
C VAL A 9 -7.91 12.52 16.16
N GLN A 10 -7.97 11.21 16.38
CA GLN A 10 -6.79 10.42 16.72
C GLN A 10 -5.78 10.64 15.58
N PRO A 11 -4.52 11.01 15.87
CA PRO A 11 -3.52 11.10 14.83
C PRO A 11 -3.40 9.72 14.19
N GLU A 12 -3.70 9.67 12.90
CA GLU A 12 -3.43 8.51 12.07
C GLU A 12 -1.95 8.19 12.20
N HIS A 13 -1.63 7.10 12.90
CA HIS A 13 -0.24 6.66 13.07
C HIS A 13 0.26 6.17 11.70
N LYS A 14 0.72 7.12 10.89
CA LYS A 14 1.28 6.86 9.58
C LYS A 14 2.63 6.16 9.77
N VAL A 15 2.72 4.93 9.26
CA VAL A 15 3.98 4.18 9.27
C VAL A 15 4.89 4.76 8.19
N THR A 16 6.00 5.36 8.60
CA THR A 16 7.03 5.89 7.70
C THR A 16 8.25 4.96 7.70
N LEU A 17 8.72 4.57 6.52
CA LEU A 17 9.91 3.74 6.37
C LEU A 17 11.18 4.61 6.47
N ARG A 18 11.73 4.76 7.68
CA ARG A 18 12.96 5.55 7.91
C ARG A 18 14.14 5.19 6.99
N PRO A 19 14.39 3.92 6.63
CA PRO A 19 15.43 3.59 5.66
C PRO A 19 15.20 4.22 4.27
N VAL A 20 13.94 4.31 3.82
CA VAL A 20 13.60 4.95 2.54
C VAL A 20 13.89 6.44 2.60
N VAL A 21 13.51 7.10 3.71
CA VAL A 21 13.81 8.53 3.92
C VAL A 21 15.30 8.80 3.75
N GLY A 22 16.16 8.05 4.46
CA GLY A 22 17.61 8.21 4.36
C GLY A 22 18.20 7.92 2.98
N LEU A 23 17.64 6.96 2.23
CA LEU A 23 18.04 6.69 0.84
C LEU A 23 17.66 7.82 -0.13
N THR A 24 16.60 8.56 0.17
CA THR A 24 16.02 9.57 -0.73
C THR A 24 16.38 11.01 -0.38
N GLU A 25 16.88 11.29 0.82
CA GLU A 25 17.09 12.64 1.38
C GLU A 25 17.93 13.56 0.49
N HIS A 26 18.88 13.01 -0.27
CA HIS A 26 19.83 13.78 -1.09
C HIS A 26 19.63 13.57 -2.60
N LEU A 27 18.55 12.90 -3.01
CA LEU A 27 18.28 12.71 -4.44
C LEU A 27 17.82 14.01 -5.09
N PRO A 28 18.24 14.29 -6.34
CA PRO A 28 17.62 15.35 -7.13
C PRO A 28 16.10 15.15 -7.20
N LYS A 29 15.33 16.23 -7.05
CA LYS A 29 13.86 16.18 -7.04
C LYS A 29 13.28 15.43 -8.25
N ARG A 30 13.87 15.62 -9.43
CA ARG A 30 13.49 14.94 -10.67
C ARG A 30 13.60 13.41 -10.55
N ASP A 31 14.67 12.92 -9.94
CA ASP A 31 14.92 11.48 -9.80
C ASP A 31 13.96 10.89 -8.76
N LEU A 32 13.72 11.61 -7.66
CA LEU A 32 12.71 11.22 -6.66
C LEU A 32 11.30 11.18 -7.26
N GLU A 33 10.92 12.13 -8.11
CA GLU A 33 9.64 12.09 -8.84
C GLU A 33 9.54 10.86 -9.73
N GLN A 34 10.60 10.53 -10.49
CA GLN A 34 10.60 9.35 -11.35
C GLN A 34 10.43 8.05 -10.55
N ILE A 35 11.14 7.91 -9.42
CA ILE A 35 11.01 6.78 -8.50
C ILE A 35 9.57 6.70 -7.96
N THR A 36 9.00 7.84 -7.56
CA THR A 36 7.64 7.92 -7.02
C THR A 36 6.58 7.56 -8.07
N ILE A 37 6.72 8.03 -9.31
CA ILE A 37 5.85 7.65 -10.44
C ILE A 37 5.88 6.13 -10.65
N GLN A 38 7.07 5.53 -10.64
CA GLN A 38 7.21 4.09 -10.79
C GLN A 38 6.59 3.33 -9.61
N ALA A 39 6.76 3.83 -8.38
CA ALA A 39 6.08 3.27 -7.21
C ALA A 39 4.56 3.34 -7.34
N ILE A 40 3.98 4.44 -7.84
CA ILE A 40 2.53 4.53 -8.08
C ILE A 40 2.08 3.47 -9.09
N ARG A 41 2.82 3.28 -10.19
CA ARG A 41 2.50 2.24 -11.19
C ARG A 41 2.58 0.84 -10.58
N THR A 42 3.62 0.55 -9.83
CA THR A 42 3.77 -0.74 -9.13
C THR A 42 2.63 -0.96 -8.14
N HIS A 43 2.23 0.06 -7.37
CA HIS A 43 1.10 -0.02 -6.45
C HIS A 43 -0.19 -0.45 -7.17
N ARG A 44 -0.52 0.24 -8.27
CA ARG A 44 -1.71 -0.05 -9.08
C ARG A 44 -1.70 -1.50 -9.58
N ARG A 45 -0.57 -1.96 -10.11
CA ARG A 45 -0.40 -3.35 -10.57
C ARG A 45 -0.58 -4.38 -9.44
N LEU A 46 -0.01 -4.13 -8.27
CA LEU A 46 -0.18 -5.01 -7.10
C LEU A 46 -1.61 -5.04 -6.62
N ARG A 47 -2.30 -3.90 -6.60
CA ARG A 47 -3.72 -3.82 -6.25
C ARG A 47 -4.57 -4.63 -7.22
N ASP A 48 -4.35 -4.46 -8.53
CA ASP A 48 -5.12 -5.18 -9.54
C ASP A 48 -4.83 -6.71 -9.48
N ALA A 49 -3.60 -7.11 -9.16
CA ALA A 49 -3.24 -8.50 -8.94
C ALA A 49 -3.90 -9.09 -7.67
N ALA A 50 -3.94 -8.33 -6.57
CA ALA A 50 -4.60 -8.74 -5.34
C ALA A 50 -6.11 -8.91 -5.54
N GLU A 51 -6.75 -8.01 -6.30
CA GLU A 51 -8.17 -8.12 -6.69
C GLU A 51 -8.44 -9.38 -7.52
N ALA A 52 -7.58 -9.68 -8.51
CA ALA A 52 -7.70 -10.91 -9.29
C ALA A 52 -7.60 -12.17 -8.41
N LYS A 53 -6.69 -12.17 -7.42
CA LYS A 53 -6.55 -13.27 -6.46
C LYS A 53 -7.70 -13.38 -5.48
N TYR A 54 -8.30 -12.26 -5.09
CA TYR A 54 -9.51 -12.23 -4.29
C TYR A 54 -10.65 -12.92 -5.04
N GLU A 55 -10.86 -12.57 -6.31
CA GLU A 55 -11.90 -13.15 -7.14
C GLU A 55 -11.66 -14.65 -7.45
N GLU A 56 -10.40 -15.07 -7.61
CA GLU A 56 -10.03 -16.50 -7.70
C GLU A 56 -10.37 -17.25 -6.40
N TRP A 57 -9.99 -16.70 -5.25
CA TRP A 57 -10.30 -17.27 -3.95
C TRP A 57 -11.81 -17.39 -3.72
N ARG A 58 -12.60 -16.36 -4.06
CA ARG A 58 -14.06 -16.39 -3.91
C ARG A 58 -14.76 -17.47 -4.74
N ARG A 59 -14.18 -17.83 -5.89
CA ARG A 59 -14.70 -18.90 -6.77
C ARG A 59 -14.16 -20.28 -6.41
N SER A 60 -13.16 -20.34 -5.53
CA SER A 60 -12.54 -21.61 -5.13
C SER A 60 -13.47 -22.41 -4.22
N PRO A 61 -13.46 -23.75 -4.32
CA PRO A 61 -14.27 -24.59 -3.45
C PRO A 61 -13.81 -24.49 -1.98
N PRO A 62 -14.70 -24.77 -1.01
CA PRO A 62 -14.33 -24.85 0.39
C PRO A 62 -13.22 -25.86 0.64
N VAL A 63 -12.31 -25.53 1.56
CA VAL A 63 -11.21 -26.42 1.94
C VAL A 63 -11.74 -27.43 2.95
N ALA A 64 -11.57 -28.72 2.67
CA ALA A 64 -12.08 -29.80 3.53
C ALA A 64 -11.28 -29.95 4.84
N ASN A 65 -10.02 -29.52 4.86
CA ASN A 65 -9.15 -29.58 6.04
C ASN A 65 -9.30 -28.30 6.89
N CYS A 66 -9.63 -28.44 8.17
CA CYS A 66 -9.74 -27.33 9.11
C CYS A 66 -8.39 -26.69 9.50
N GLU A 67 -7.26 -27.35 9.24
CA GLU A 67 -5.91 -26.83 9.54
C GLU A 67 -5.38 -25.89 8.46
N SER A 68 -6.07 -25.74 7.33
CA SER A 68 -5.63 -24.89 6.22
C SER A 68 -6.75 -24.02 5.69
N VAL A 69 -6.36 -22.81 5.32
CA VAL A 69 -7.25 -21.84 4.67
C VAL A 69 -7.25 -22.01 3.14
N GLY A 70 -6.43 -22.94 2.63
CA GLY A 70 -6.32 -23.29 1.22
C GLY A 70 -5.36 -22.40 0.42
N PRO A 71 -4.82 -22.90 -0.70
CA PRO A 71 -3.82 -22.20 -1.50
C PRO A 71 -4.35 -20.89 -2.09
N ALA A 72 -5.61 -20.84 -2.51
CA ALA A 72 -6.19 -19.62 -3.09
C ALA A 72 -6.27 -18.47 -2.07
N ARG A 73 -6.68 -18.76 -0.83
CA ARG A 73 -6.71 -17.75 0.24
C ARG A 73 -5.31 -17.32 0.64
N ILE A 74 -4.35 -18.26 0.71
CA ILE A 74 -2.94 -17.93 0.97
C ILE A 74 -2.41 -17.00 -0.12
N ALA A 75 -2.66 -17.30 -1.39
CA ALA A 75 -2.21 -16.46 -2.51
C ALA A 75 -2.81 -15.05 -2.46
N TYR A 76 -4.10 -14.91 -2.13
CA TYR A 76 -4.73 -13.62 -1.90
C TYR A 76 -4.08 -12.86 -0.74
N VAL A 77 -3.86 -13.51 0.41
CA VAL A 77 -3.23 -12.87 1.57
C VAL A 77 -1.80 -12.41 1.25
N SER A 78 -1.00 -13.23 0.56
CA SER A 78 0.33 -12.85 0.12
C SER A 78 0.29 -11.62 -0.80
N ALA A 79 -0.61 -11.59 -1.79
CA ALA A 79 -0.77 -10.45 -2.68
C ALA A 79 -1.19 -9.16 -1.93
N MET A 80 -2.05 -9.29 -0.92
CA MET A 80 -2.43 -8.16 -0.05
C MET A 80 -1.27 -7.65 0.81
N ILE A 81 -0.44 -8.55 1.33
CA ILE A 81 0.77 -8.17 2.09
C ILE A 81 1.70 -7.36 1.20
N ASP A 82 1.97 -7.84 -0.02
CA ASP A 82 2.82 -7.13 -0.99
C ASP A 82 2.24 -5.75 -1.35
N MET A 83 0.93 -5.67 -1.58
CA MET A 83 0.23 -4.42 -1.87
C MET A 83 0.35 -3.42 -0.71
N HIS A 84 0.17 -3.85 0.54
CA HIS A 84 0.26 -2.97 1.71
C HIS A 84 1.70 -2.58 2.06
N ALA A 85 2.66 -3.50 1.91
CA ALA A 85 4.08 -3.19 2.04
C ALA A 85 4.48 -2.11 1.03
N GLN A 86 4.06 -2.27 -0.22
CA GLN A 86 4.32 -1.29 -1.26
C GLN A 86 3.57 0.03 -1.02
N GLN A 87 2.33 0.01 -0.52
CA GLN A 87 1.60 1.24 -0.16
C GLN A 87 2.33 2.03 0.93
N THR A 88 2.94 1.35 1.89
CA THR A 88 3.73 2.00 2.96
C THR A 88 4.98 2.67 2.39
N LEU A 89 5.66 2.00 1.45
CA LEU A 89 6.76 2.59 0.68
C LEU A 89 6.30 3.82 -0.11
N LEU A 90 5.22 3.70 -0.89
CA LEU A 90 4.67 4.80 -1.68
C LEU A 90 4.30 6.00 -0.80
N SER A 91 3.64 5.75 0.33
CA SER A 91 3.24 6.78 1.27
C SER A 91 4.44 7.53 1.87
N THR A 92 5.53 6.80 2.14
CA THR A 92 6.81 7.39 2.58
C THR A 92 7.46 8.24 1.49
N LEU A 93 7.47 7.76 0.23
CA LEU A 93 8.01 8.51 -0.90
C LEU A 93 7.24 9.82 -1.15
N LEU A 94 5.91 9.78 -1.02
CA LEU A 94 5.06 10.96 -1.16
C LEU A 94 5.32 11.98 -0.04
N ASP A 95 5.59 11.54 1.18
CA ASP A 95 5.97 12.45 2.28
C ASP A 95 7.30 13.15 2.01
N VAL A 96 8.29 12.41 1.53
CA VAL A 96 9.61 13.00 1.18
C VAL A 96 9.48 13.93 -0.02
N LEU A 97 8.69 13.56 -1.03
CA LEU A 97 8.50 14.37 -2.24
C LEU A 97 7.68 15.64 -1.97
N GLY A 98 6.72 15.58 -1.06
CA GLY A 98 5.85 16.68 -0.64
C GLY A 98 4.60 16.90 -1.51
N HIS A 99 4.42 16.13 -2.59
CA HIS A 99 3.23 16.16 -3.44
C HIS A 99 3.01 14.82 -4.17
N VAL A 100 1.81 14.61 -4.70
CA VAL A 100 1.53 13.48 -5.61
C VAL A 100 1.91 13.89 -7.04
N PRO A 101 2.88 13.24 -7.69
CA PRO A 101 3.27 13.59 -9.05
C PRO A 101 2.17 13.18 -10.05
N PRO A 102 2.03 13.90 -11.18
CA PRO A 102 1.12 13.50 -12.23
C PRO A 102 1.60 12.17 -12.84
N VAL A 103 0.77 11.15 -12.79
CA VAL A 103 1.05 9.84 -13.40
C VAL A 103 0.14 9.69 -14.61
N PRO A 104 0.69 9.63 -15.83
CA PRO A 104 -0.09 9.32 -17.02
C PRO A 104 -0.86 8.01 -16.81
N VAL A 105 -2.13 8.01 -17.21
CA VAL A 105 -2.87 6.75 -17.39
C VAL A 105 -2.15 5.93 -18.45
N GLU A 106 -1.79 4.69 -18.10
CA GLU A 106 -1.37 3.68 -19.09
C GLU A 106 -2.60 3.24 -19.89
#